data_AF-A0A1U9UMZ5-F1
#
_entry.id   AF-A0A1U9UMZ5-F1
#
_cell.length_a   1.000
_cell.length_b   1.000
_cell.length_c   1.000
_cell.angle_alpha   90.00
_cell.angle_beta   90.00
_cell.angle_gamma   90.00
#
_symmetry.space_group_name_H-M   'P 1'
#
loop_
_entity.id
_entity.type
_entity.pdbx_description
1 polymer ?
#
loop_
_entity_poly.entity_id
_entity_poly.type
_entity_poly.pdbx_seq_one_letter_code
_entity_poly.pdbx_strand_id
1 'polypeptide(L)'
;MSTCSKRTTHVLPASCLALLAAFGAAGAPAAELPPGTVIEKSNLDKVRNDTFGGHRVADLLTDKLDWQVRNWNLRITLDPAKAIPAEPRLVEATKKYAGQVKLDPASKEVSGYTAGLPFPEIAESDPDAGYKIMWNYYYAPREGDTVYNKSIILGINGDSGLETKQSWIYQRYYFKGRLLGDKPVVGDGSIAAKTYLLAQYPEDIKGLGTFAVRPDAAKFEETWAYLKSARRARRLSGGAWMDPVGGTDMLGDDTNVFNARPSWYKGFKLTGRRWVLAITDGQKDNHVPSKAGTPEEFPSVDLKNPPYWNPVAKWQPREVFVVEATPPAEHPYSKRVMYVDVNTFRPYYSENYDKKGEFWKFTMSEMRTAVSDGGQKVLLYTGFDAIDFKARHASIAVIQGRADPAGVNESHWSLSALEELAK
;
A
#
# COMPACT_ATOMS: atom_id res chain seq x y z
N MET A 1 82.35 -53.37 -17.75
CA MET A 1 80.93 -53.73 -18.00
C MET A 1 80.09 -52.51 -17.64
N SER A 2 79.22 -52.11 -18.59
CA SER A 2 78.02 -51.25 -18.47
C SER A 2 78.09 -49.97 -17.61
N THR A 3 78.13 -48.77 -18.22
CA THR A 3 76.97 -47.92 -18.66
C THR A 3 76.06 -47.54 -17.47
N CYS A 4 75.73 -46.29 -17.15
CA CYS A 4 75.19 -45.20 -17.98
C CYS A 4 75.07 -43.96 -17.04
N SER A 5 75.64 -42.79 -17.34
CA SER A 5 74.99 -41.62 -17.99
C SER A 5 74.87 -40.38 -17.07
N LYS A 6 75.69 -39.37 -17.42
CA LYS A 6 75.46 -37.90 -17.51
C LYS A 6 75.08 -37.13 -16.22
N ARG A 7 75.98 -36.25 -15.73
CA ARG A 7 76.12 -34.79 -16.05
C ARG A 7 74.83 -34.02 -15.64
N THR A 8 74.83 -32.90 -14.92
CA THR A 8 75.70 -31.72 -15.02
C THR A 8 75.41 -30.70 -13.90
N THR A 9 76.46 -30.02 -13.41
CA THR A 9 76.56 -28.57 -13.06
C THR A 9 75.66 -27.89 -12.03
N HIS A 10 76.30 -27.52 -10.90
CA HIS A 10 76.59 -26.16 -10.41
C HIS A 10 75.51 -25.16 -9.95
N VAL A 11 75.75 -24.68 -8.72
CA VAL A 11 75.69 -23.29 -8.19
C VAL A 11 74.39 -22.85 -7.48
N LEU A 12 74.59 -22.36 -6.25
CA LEU A 12 73.67 -21.69 -5.32
C LEU A 12 72.87 -20.55 -5.97
N PRO A 13 71.68 -20.24 -5.43
CA PRO A 13 71.44 -18.88 -4.91
C PRO A 13 70.68 -18.89 -3.57
N ALA A 14 71.12 -18.12 -2.56
CA ALA A 14 70.72 -16.73 -2.32
C ALA A 14 69.20 -16.57 -2.12
N SER A 15 68.78 -16.65 -0.86
CA SER A 15 67.41 -16.37 -0.40
C SER A 15 67.14 -14.85 -0.46
N CYS A 16 66.33 -14.42 -1.42
CA CYS A 16 65.67 -13.12 -1.39
C CYS A 16 64.21 -13.30 -0.98
N LEU A 17 63.83 -12.71 0.14
CA LEU A 17 62.44 -12.49 0.53
C LEU A 17 61.73 -11.66 -0.55
N ALA A 18 60.64 -12.19 -1.12
CA ALA A 18 59.65 -11.39 -1.81
C ALA A 18 58.40 -11.32 -0.93
N LEU A 19 58.17 -10.16 -0.28
CA LEU A 19 56.87 -9.81 0.27
C LEU A 19 55.89 -9.63 -0.89
N LEU A 20 54.94 -10.55 -1.02
CA LEU A 20 53.73 -10.36 -1.82
C LEU A 20 52.80 -9.39 -1.07
N ALA A 21 52.80 -8.12 -1.48
CA ALA A 21 51.74 -7.19 -1.11
C ALA A 21 50.46 -7.59 -1.86
N ALA A 22 49.60 -8.34 -1.18
CA ALA A 22 48.22 -8.53 -1.61
C ALA A 22 47.48 -7.20 -1.40
N PHE A 23 47.44 -6.35 -2.42
CA PHE A 23 46.45 -5.29 -2.50
C PHE A 23 45.08 -5.94 -2.66
N GLY A 24 44.42 -6.23 -1.53
CA GLY A 24 42.99 -6.44 -1.52
C GLY A 24 42.36 -5.19 -2.12
N ALA A 25 41.56 -5.35 -3.18
CA ALA A 25 40.73 -4.29 -3.70
C ALA A 25 39.73 -3.91 -2.61
N ALA A 26 40.10 -2.95 -1.77
CA ALA A 26 39.15 -2.22 -0.94
C ALA A 26 38.23 -1.50 -1.93
N GLY A 27 37.03 -2.06 -2.14
CA GLY A 27 35.99 -1.38 -2.89
C GLY A 27 35.84 0.04 -2.33
N ALA A 28 35.70 1.02 -3.22
CA ALA A 28 35.49 2.39 -2.81
C ALA A 28 34.38 2.45 -1.73
N PRO A 29 34.56 3.19 -0.63
CA PRO A 29 33.54 3.32 0.39
C PRO A 29 32.21 3.76 -0.25
N ALA A 30 31.12 3.08 0.11
CA ALA A 30 29.77 3.43 -0.28
C ALA A 30 29.51 4.91 0.06
N ALA A 31 29.12 5.71 -0.91
CA ALA A 31 28.82 7.12 -0.67
C ALA A 31 27.44 7.24 -0.01
N GLU A 32 27.28 8.17 0.94
CA GLU A 32 25.94 8.55 1.40
C GLU A 32 25.34 9.53 0.39
N LEU A 33 24.26 9.12 -0.27
CA LEU A 33 23.57 9.93 -1.26
C LEU A 33 22.88 11.12 -0.59
N PRO A 34 22.95 12.33 -1.17
CA PRO A 34 22.25 13.48 -0.62
C PRO A 34 20.74 13.38 -0.85
N PRO A 35 19.91 13.99 0.02
CA PRO A 35 18.49 14.23 -0.25
C PRO A 35 18.25 14.88 -1.61
N GLY A 36 17.19 14.47 -2.30
CA GLY A 36 16.85 14.93 -3.65
C GLY A 36 17.57 14.17 -4.77
N THR A 37 18.49 13.25 -4.46
CA THR A 37 19.03 12.32 -5.45
C THR A 37 17.90 11.54 -6.12
N VAL A 38 17.90 11.50 -7.45
CA VAL A 38 16.92 10.74 -8.23
C VAL A 38 17.56 9.42 -8.64
N ILE A 39 17.03 8.30 -8.15
CA ILE A 39 17.35 6.97 -8.65
C ILE A 39 16.52 6.74 -9.91
N GLU A 40 17.19 6.45 -11.02
CA GLU A 40 16.59 6.20 -12.31
C GLU A 40 17.44 5.21 -13.12
N LYS A 41 16.93 4.75 -14.26
CA LYS A 41 17.59 3.74 -15.09
C LYS A 41 19.06 4.04 -15.41
N SER A 42 19.41 5.31 -15.61
CA SER A 42 20.74 5.77 -16.05
C SER A 42 21.81 5.65 -14.95
N ASN A 43 21.43 5.65 -13.67
CA ASN A 43 22.33 5.67 -12.54
C ASN A 43 22.14 4.50 -11.56
N LEU A 44 21.05 3.73 -11.66
CA LEU A 44 20.71 2.65 -10.73
C LEU A 44 21.94 1.81 -10.37
N ASP A 45 22.60 1.18 -11.34
CA ASP A 45 23.74 0.28 -11.07
C ASP A 45 24.94 0.94 -10.41
N LYS A 46 25.11 2.25 -10.58
CA LYS A 46 26.18 3.02 -9.93
C LYS A 46 25.88 3.25 -8.46
N VAL A 47 24.62 3.57 -8.14
CA VAL A 47 24.21 3.98 -6.79
C VAL A 47 23.70 2.84 -5.92
N ARG A 48 23.54 1.62 -6.47
CA ARG A 48 23.05 0.45 -5.71
C ARG A 48 23.81 0.16 -4.43
N ASN A 49 25.13 0.31 -4.46
CA ASN A 49 26.01 0.03 -3.33
C ASN A 49 26.23 1.25 -2.43
N ASP A 50 25.80 2.44 -2.86
CA ASP A 50 25.75 3.64 -2.03
C ASP A 50 24.66 3.51 -0.96
N THR A 51 24.67 4.41 0.01
CA THR A 51 23.74 4.43 1.13
C THR A 51 22.82 5.66 1.08
N PHE A 52 21.64 5.55 1.69
CA PHE A 52 20.74 6.66 1.95
C PHE A 52 20.01 6.43 3.27
N GLY A 53 20.09 7.39 4.19
CA GLY A 53 19.58 7.26 5.54
C GLY A 53 20.26 6.12 6.31
N GLY A 54 21.52 5.83 6.01
CA GLY A 54 22.27 4.71 6.61
C GLY A 54 21.90 3.31 6.08
N HIS A 55 21.07 3.22 5.04
CA HIS A 55 20.70 1.96 4.40
C HIS A 55 21.26 1.90 2.98
N ARG A 56 21.79 0.74 2.58
CA ARG A 56 22.21 0.53 1.19
C ARG A 56 21.03 0.65 0.25
N VAL A 57 21.18 1.38 -0.85
CA VAL A 57 20.11 1.62 -1.82
C VAL A 57 19.51 0.32 -2.37
N ALA A 58 20.33 -0.69 -2.63
CA ALA A 58 19.85 -1.99 -3.09
C ALA A 58 18.91 -2.68 -2.08
N ASP A 59 19.07 -2.45 -0.78
CA ASP A 59 18.22 -3.07 0.24
C ASP A 59 16.88 -2.32 0.39
N LEU A 60 16.88 -1.03 0.07
CA LEU A 60 15.71 -0.16 0.05
C LEU A 60 14.77 -0.40 -1.15
N LEU A 61 15.26 -1.04 -2.22
CA LEU A 61 14.48 -1.40 -3.39
C LEU A 61 14.02 -2.86 -3.28
N THR A 62 12.72 -3.09 -3.41
CA THR A 62 12.23 -4.44 -3.66
C THR A 62 12.57 -4.86 -5.07
N ASP A 63 12.59 -6.16 -5.35
CA ASP A 63 12.88 -6.68 -6.70
C ASP A 63 11.93 -6.05 -7.75
N LYS A 64 10.67 -5.78 -7.37
CA LYS A 64 9.68 -5.17 -8.27
C LYS A 64 9.82 -3.65 -8.39
N LEU A 65 10.26 -2.94 -7.37
CA LEU A 65 10.61 -1.51 -7.53
C LEU A 65 11.86 -1.36 -8.40
N ASP A 66 12.88 -2.18 -8.16
CA ASP A 66 14.09 -2.22 -8.99
C ASP A 66 13.78 -2.49 -10.46
N TRP A 67 12.96 -3.53 -10.70
CA TRP A 67 12.48 -3.88 -12.03
C TRP A 67 11.69 -2.74 -12.69
N GLN A 68 10.87 -2.00 -11.93
CA GLN A 68 10.16 -0.82 -12.44
C GLN A 68 11.11 0.31 -12.83
N VAL A 69 12.16 0.59 -12.04
CA VAL A 69 13.19 1.59 -12.40
C VAL A 69 13.88 1.20 -13.72
N ARG A 70 14.22 -0.07 -13.90
CA ARG A 70 14.93 -0.56 -15.09
C ARG A 70 14.06 -0.62 -16.36
N ASN A 71 12.82 -1.07 -16.20
CA ASN A 71 11.97 -1.49 -17.34
C ASN A 71 10.81 -0.53 -17.61
N TRP A 72 10.44 0.29 -16.63
CA TRP A 72 9.26 1.17 -16.67
C TRP A 72 9.57 2.61 -16.33
N ASN A 73 10.85 3.00 -16.43
CA ASN A 73 11.34 4.36 -16.22
C ASN A 73 10.86 4.98 -14.88
N LEU A 74 10.60 4.16 -13.86
CA LEU A 74 10.26 4.68 -12.53
C LEU A 74 11.44 5.52 -12.03
N ARG A 75 11.14 6.73 -11.58
CA ARG A 75 12.12 7.66 -11.00
C ARG A 75 11.79 7.84 -9.53
N ILE A 76 12.78 7.63 -8.68
CA ILE A 76 12.62 7.66 -7.23
C ILE A 76 13.44 8.82 -6.68
N THR A 77 12.77 9.90 -6.28
CA THR A 77 13.43 11.05 -5.64
C THR A 77 13.56 10.78 -4.15
N LEU A 78 14.79 10.67 -3.65
CA LEU A 78 15.08 10.35 -2.26
C LEU A 78 14.77 11.53 -1.32
N ASP A 79 14.08 11.25 -0.21
CA ASP A 79 13.77 12.21 0.85
C ASP A 79 14.01 11.55 2.22
N PRO A 80 14.58 12.27 3.20
CA PRO A 80 14.81 11.72 4.53
C PRO A 80 13.49 11.25 5.17
N ALA A 81 13.57 10.15 5.93
CA ALA A 81 12.42 9.63 6.64
C ALA A 81 11.85 10.67 7.62
N LYS A 82 10.54 10.92 7.53
CA LYS A 82 9.82 11.78 8.46
C LYS A 82 9.09 10.93 9.48
N ALA A 83 9.18 11.32 10.75
CA ALA A 83 8.47 10.67 11.82
C ALA A 83 6.96 10.78 11.58
N ILE A 84 6.27 9.64 11.58
CA ILE A 84 4.82 9.63 11.67
C ILE A 84 4.44 9.87 13.13
N PRO A 85 3.74 10.97 13.47
CA PRO A 85 3.45 11.27 14.87
C PRO A 85 2.54 10.20 15.46
N ALA A 86 2.63 9.90 16.75
CA ALA A 86 1.63 9.04 17.40
C ALA A 86 0.28 9.77 17.53
N GLU A 87 -0.84 9.04 17.49
CA GLU A 87 -2.17 9.53 17.89
C GLU A 87 -2.39 9.20 19.37
N PRO A 88 -2.40 10.18 20.30
CA PRO A 88 -2.52 9.92 21.72
C PRO A 88 -3.75 9.08 22.09
N ARG A 89 -4.90 9.34 21.47
CA ARG A 89 -6.14 8.60 21.74
C ARG A 89 -6.02 7.14 21.34
N LEU A 90 -5.31 6.84 20.24
CA LEU A 90 -5.02 5.46 19.82
C LEU A 90 -4.14 4.75 20.86
N VAL A 91 -3.11 5.44 21.37
CA VAL A 91 -2.21 4.89 22.40
C VAL A 91 -2.97 4.59 23.68
N GLU A 92 -3.82 5.51 24.14
CA GLU A 92 -4.67 5.33 25.32
C GLU A 92 -5.68 4.19 25.14
N ALA A 93 -6.36 4.14 24.00
CA ALA A 93 -7.30 3.07 23.68
C ALA A 93 -6.60 1.70 23.62
N THR A 94 -5.40 1.63 23.04
CA THR A 94 -4.59 0.41 22.99
C THR A 94 -4.26 -0.09 24.40
N LYS A 95 -3.77 0.79 25.28
CA LYS A 95 -3.48 0.44 26.68
C LYS A 95 -4.71 -0.07 27.42
N LYS A 96 -5.88 0.52 27.13
CA LYS A 96 -7.13 0.19 27.81
C LYS A 96 -7.74 -1.14 27.34
N TYR A 97 -7.71 -1.42 26.03
CA TYR A 97 -8.51 -2.50 25.44
C TYR A 97 -7.71 -3.66 24.84
N ALA A 98 -6.43 -3.48 24.49
CA ALA A 98 -5.69 -4.54 23.79
C ALA A 98 -5.59 -5.85 24.59
N GLY A 99 -5.51 -5.77 25.92
CA GLY A 99 -5.38 -6.94 26.80
C GLY A 99 -6.58 -7.91 26.78
N GLN A 100 -7.74 -7.50 26.27
CA GLN A 100 -8.93 -8.35 26.16
C GLN A 100 -9.08 -9.02 24.78
N VAL A 101 -8.27 -8.60 23.80
CA VAL A 101 -8.39 -9.05 22.42
C VAL A 101 -7.73 -10.42 22.24
N LYS A 102 -8.42 -11.30 21.51
CA LYS A 102 -7.92 -12.65 21.21
C LYS A 102 -8.04 -12.95 19.73
N LEU A 103 -7.02 -13.60 19.18
CA LEU A 103 -7.07 -14.27 17.89
C LEU A 103 -7.44 -15.74 18.13
N ASP A 104 -8.49 -16.21 17.49
CA ASP A 104 -8.83 -17.63 17.50
C ASP A 104 -7.89 -18.38 16.53
N PRO A 105 -7.13 -19.39 16.98
CA PRO A 105 -6.11 -20.02 16.16
C PRO A 105 -6.67 -20.88 15.02
N ALA A 106 -7.95 -21.30 15.07
CA ALA A 106 -8.54 -22.16 14.05
C ALA A 106 -9.21 -21.34 12.95
N SER A 107 -10.07 -20.39 13.34
CA SER A 107 -10.83 -19.52 12.43
C SER A 107 -10.06 -18.28 12.00
N LYS A 108 -8.99 -17.92 12.70
CA LYS A 108 -8.20 -16.68 12.52
C LYS A 108 -9.04 -15.41 12.71
N GLU A 109 -10.18 -15.53 13.38
CA GLU A 109 -11.06 -14.41 13.74
C GLU A 109 -10.59 -13.73 15.02
N VAL A 110 -10.90 -12.44 15.14
CA VAL A 110 -10.62 -11.65 16.33
C VAL A 110 -11.88 -11.48 17.17
N SER A 111 -11.75 -11.65 18.47
CA SER A 111 -12.80 -11.38 19.45
C SER A 111 -12.34 -10.39 20.52
N GLY A 112 -13.29 -9.72 21.17
CA GLY A 112 -13.00 -8.75 22.24
C GLY A 112 -12.53 -7.38 21.75
N TYR A 113 -12.51 -7.09 20.44
CA TYR A 113 -12.08 -5.79 19.95
C TYR A 113 -13.05 -4.66 20.33
N THR A 114 -12.50 -3.53 20.81
CA THR A 114 -13.25 -2.31 21.13
C THR A 114 -12.62 -1.09 20.44
N ALA A 115 -11.37 -0.75 20.76
CA ALA A 115 -10.57 0.29 20.11
C ALA A 115 -9.07 0.13 20.37
N GLY A 116 -8.24 0.90 19.66
CA GLY A 116 -6.78 0.80 19.73
C GLY A 116 -6.22 -0.24 18.77
N LEU A 117 -4.93 -0.58 18.90
CA LEU A 117 -4.34 -1.71 18.21
C LEU A 117 -4.78 -3.01 18.90
N PRO A 118 -5.37 -3.99 18.18
CA PRO A 118 -5.73 -5.27 18.78
C PRO A 118 -4.51 -6.08 19.24
N PHE A 119 -3.40 -6.01 18.50
CA PHE A 119 -2.17 -6.75 18.80
C PHE A 119 -0.96 -5.81 18.79
N PRO A 120 -0.73 -5.02 19.85
CA PRO A 120 0.36 -4.04 19.89
C PRO A 120 1.76 -4.69 19.98
N GLU A 121 1.84 -5.91 20.51
CA GLU A 121 3.09 -6.68 20.56
C GLU A 121 2.95 -7.93 19.69
N ILE A 122 3.86 -8.07 18.72
CA ILE A 122 3.89 -9.18 17.78
C ILE A 122 5.32 -9.71 17.75
N ALA A 123 5.51 -10.93 18.25
CA ALA A 123 6.77 -11.64 18.08
C ALA A 123 6.88 -12.15 16.63
N GLU A 124 8.02 -11.94 15.99
CA GLU A 124 8.22 -12.40 14.59
C GLU A 124 8.19 -13.93 14.46
N SER A 125 8.47 -14.65 15.54
CA SER A 125 8.36 -16.11 15.63
C SER A 125 6.93 -16.62 15.85
N ASP A 126 5.97 -15.72 16.05
CA ASP A 126 4.56 -16.10 16.22
C ASP A 126 4.02 -16.66 14.90
N PRO A 127 3.50 -17.90 14.87
CA PRO A 127 2.94 -18.48 13.64
C PRO A 127 1.78 -17.65 13.06
N ASP A 128 1.12 -16.84 13.89
CA ASP A 128 0.02 -15.95 13.51
C ASP A 128 0.43 -14.48 13.36
N ALA A 129 1.73 -14.17 13.36
CA ALA A 129 2.23 -12.80 13.22
C ALA A 129 1.65 -12.09 11.98
N GLY A 130 1.60 -12.78 10.84
CA GLY A 130 1.02 -12.25 9.60
C GLY A 130 -0.45 -11.86 9.77
N TYR A 131 -1.25 -12.71 10.42
CA TYR A 131 -2.65 -12.38 10.72
C TYR A 131 -2.77 -11.19 11.67
N LYS A 132 -1.98 -11.15 12.75
CA LYS A 132 -2.03 -10.06 13.73
C LYS A 132 -1.67 -8.70 13.12
N ILE A 133 -0.67 -8.66 12.23
CA ILE A 133 -0.30 -7.48 11.45
C ILE A 133 -1.49 -6.99 10.61
N MET A 134 -2.12 -7.88 9.86
CA MET A 134 -3.25 -7.50 9.00
C MET A 134 -4.51 -7.13 9.80
N TRP A 135 -4.72 -7.73 10.99
CA TRP A 135 -5.80 -7.35 11.89
C TRP A 135 -5.59 -5.98 12.53
N ASN A 136 -4.34 -5.62 12.87
CA ASN A 136 -4.02 -4.27 13.31
C ASN A 136 -4.40 -3.23 12.25
N TYR A 137 -4.05 -3.49 10.99
CA TYR A 137 -4.44 -2.63 9.88
C TYR A 137 -5.96 -2.53 9.72
N TYR A 138 -6.65 -3.68 9.70
CA TYR A 138 -8.10 -3.74 9.50
C TYR A 138 -8.89 -2.96 10.55
N TYR A 139 -8.48 -3.07 11.82
CA TYR A 139 -9.20 -2.46 12.94
C TYR A 139 -8.72 -1.05 13.32
N ALA A 140 -7.47 -0.71 13.00
CA ALA A 140 -6.87 0.58 13.33
C ALA A 140 -6.11 1.18 12.13
N PRO A 141 -6.77 1.43 10.98
CA PRO A 141 -6.14 1.93 9.75
C PRO A 141 -5.62 3.38 9.85
N ARG A 142 -5.98 4.07 10.94
CA ARG A 142 -5.52 5.41 11.32
C ARG A 142 -5.88 6.50 10.31
N GLU A 143 -7.05 6.40 9.70
CA GLU A 143 -7.58 7.34 8.71
C GLU A 143 -8.72 8.23 9.26
N GLY A 144 -8.94 8.19 10.58
CA GLY A 144 -10.05 8.84 11.27
C GLY A 144 -11.20 7.87 11.56
N ASP A 145 -12.17 8.33 12.34
CA ASP A 145 -13.41 7.59 12.62
C ASP A 145 -14.37 7.63 11.42
N THR A 146 -14.21 8.66 10.58
CA THR A 146 -14.98 8.85 9.35
C THR A 146 -14.07 9.34 8.22
N VAL A 147 -14.16 8.72 7.05
CA VAL A 147 -13.38 9.04 5.86
C VAL A 147 -14.26 9.70 4.81
N TYR A 148 -13.79 10.80 4.23
CA TYR A 148 -14.43 11.55 3.15
C TYR A 148 -13.42 11.84 2.04
N ASN A 149 -13.19 10.85 1.18
CA ASN A 149 -12.29 10.98 0.06
C ASN A 149 -13.06 11.42 -1.18
N LYS A 150 -12.47 12.36 -1.92
CA LYS A 150 -12.76 12.58 -3.33
C LYS A 150 -11.59 12.01 -4.13
N SER A 151 -11.87 11.29 -5.19
CA SER A 151 -10.83 10.71 -6.02
C SER A 151 -11.11 10.94 -7.49
N ILE A 152 -10.06 11.24 -8.25
CA ILE A 152 -10.07 11.18 -9.70
C ILE A 152 -9.24 9.98 -10.10
N ILE A 153 -9.88 9.00 -10.72
CA ILE A 153 -9.23 7.81 -11.25
C ILE A 153 -8.88 8.06 -12.72
N LEU A 154 -7.59 7.99 -13.02
CA LEU A 154 -7.03 8.10 -14.35
C LEU A 154 -6.79 6.69 -14.90
N GLY A 155 -7.43 6.34 -16.01
CA GLY A 155 -7.10 5.15 -16.78
C GLY A 155 -6.02 5.50 -17.81
N ILE A 156 -4.87 4.84 -17.73
CA ILE A 156 -3.65 5.19 -18.45
C ILE A 156 -3.14 3.97 -19.18
N ASN A 157 -2.95 4.09 -20.49
CA ASN A 157 -2.24 3.12 -21.30
C ASN A 157 -0.76 3.50 -21.39
N GLY A 158 0.12 2.53 -21.20
CA GLY A 158 1.56 2.75 -21.10
C GLY A 158 2.22 3.22 -22.39
N ASP A 159 1.53 3.08 -23.52
CA ASP A 159 2.00 3.45 -24.86
C ASP A 159 1.36 4.74 -25.37
N SER A 160 0.06 4.96 -25.12
CA SER A 160 -0.70 6.12 -25.61
C SER A 160 -0.99 7.21 -24.58
N GLY A 161 -0.77 6.94 -23.29
CA GLY A 161 -0.99 7.89 -22.19
C GLY A 161 -2.41 7.84 -21.61
N LEU A 162 -2.90 9.00 -21.15
CA LEU A 162 -4.19 9.11 -20.47
C LEU A 162 -5.36 8.80 -21.41
N GLU A 163 -6.16 7.78 -21.08
CA GLU A 163 -7.32 7.35 -21.88
C GLU A 163 -8.65 7.76 -21.24
N THR A 164 -8.78 7.62 -19.92
CA THR A 164 -10.04 7.91 -19.21
C THR A 164 -9.83 8.68 -17.92
N LYS A 165 -10.85 9.45 -17.53
CA LYS A 165 -10.91 10.18 -16.27
C LYS A 165 -12.27 9.93 -15.62
N GLN A 166 -12.29 9.43 -14.39
CA GLN A 166 -13.51 9.21 -13.62
C GLN A 166 -13.42 9.91 -12.27
N SER A 167 -14.45 10.65 -11.87
CA SER A 167 -14.52 11.26 -10.54
C SER A 167 -15.40 10.40 -9.63
N TRP A 168 -14.94 10.15 -8.41
CA TRP A 168 -15.60 9.30 -7.44
C TRP A 168 -15.56 9.95 -6.05
N ILE A 169 -16.56 9.66 -5.24
CA ILE A 169 -16.46 9.80 -3.79
C ILE A 169 -16.30 8.43 -3.16
N TYR A 170 -15.42 8.34 -2.17
CA TYR A 170 -15.30 7.20 -1.29
C TYR A 170 -15.47 7.70 0.13
N GLN A 171 -16.51 7.25 0.82
CA GLN A 171 -16.78 7.66 2.18
C GLN A 171 -16.99 6.44 3.05
N ARG A 172 -16.45 6.45 4.27
CA ARG A 172 -16.59 5.34 5.21
C ARG A 172 -16.81 5.84 6.62
N TYR A 173 -17.68 5.17 7.35
CA TYR A 173 -17.89 5.39 8.78
C TYR A 173 -17.63 4.11 9.56
N TYR A 174 -16.70 4.20 10.50
CA TYR A 174 -16.33 3.09 11.36
C TYR A 174 -17.28 3.01 12.56
N PHE A 175 -17.81 1.82 12.80
CA PHE A 175 -18.71 1.50 13.92
C PHE A 175 -17.95 0.95 15.14
N LYS A 176 -16.67 0.57 14.98
CA LYS A 176 -15.77 0.13 16.04
C LYS A 176 -14.42 0.82 15.88
N GLY A 177 -13.61 0.82 16.92
CA GLY A 177 -12.28 1.46 16.87
C GLY A 177 -12.32 2.98 16.85
N ARG A 178 -13.48 3.59 17.15
CA ARG A 178 -13.64 5.04 17.16
C ARG A 178 -12.81 5.65 18.29
N LEU A 179 -12.14 6.76 17.99
CA LEU A 179 -11.27 7.47 18.93
C LEU A 179 -11.86 8.83 19.33
N LEU A 180 -12.85 9.34 18.60
CA LEU A 180 -13.55 10.57 18.95
C LEU A 180 -14.83 10.28 19.74
N GLY A 181 -15.10 11.15 20.71
CA GLY A 181 -16.23 11.01 21.62
C GLY A 181 -16.03 9.90 22.66
N ASP A 182 -17.06 9.66 23.47
CA ASP A 182 -16.95 8.77 24.64
C ASP A 182 -17.21 7.29 24.31
N LYS A 183 -17.73 7.00 23.11
CA LYS A 183 -18.16 5.66 22.69
C LYS A 183 -17.30 5.14 21.54
N PRO A 184 -16.36 4.21 21.80
CA PRO A 184 -15.53 3.60 20.76
C PRO A 184 -16.31 2.67 19.82
N VAL A 185 -17.52 2.25 20.24
CA VAL A 185 -18.41 1.34 19.52
C VAL A 185 -19.79 1.97 19.37
N VAL A 186 -20.33 1.94 18.15
CA VAL A 186 -21.68 2.43 17.79
C VAL A 186 -22.63 1.23 17.68
N GLY A 187 -23.85 1.39 18.21
CA GLY A 187 -24.85 0.32 18.21
C GLY A 187 -24.46 -0.84 19.14
N ASP A 188 -24.77 -2.07 18.71
CA ASP A 188 -24.53 -3.30 19.46
C ASP A 188 -23.14 -3.93 19.19
N GLY A 189 -22.32 -3.30 18.35
CA GLY A 189 -20.99 -3.79 17.99
C GLY A 189 -20.95 -4.88 16.91
N SER A 190 -22.07 -5.16 16.24
CA SER A 190 -22.19 -6.15 15.15
C SER A 190 -21.70 -5.63 13.79
N ILE A 191 -21.53 -4.32 13.62
CA ILE A 191 -21.08 -3.67 12.38
C ILE A 191 -19.65 -3.17 12.59
N ALA A 192 -18.78 -3.39 11.60
CA ALA A 192 -17.43 -2.84 11.58
C ALA A 192 -17.41 -1.46 10.87
N ALA A 193 -18.05 -1.36 9.71
CA ALA A 193 -18.10 -0.13 8.94
C ALA A 193 -19.30 -0.07 7.98
N LYS A 194 -19.65 1.13 7.54
CA LYS A 194 -20.50 1.38 6.37
C LYS A 194 -19.75 2.22 5.36
N THR A 195 -19.86 1.89 4.07
CA THR A 195 -19.07 2.53 3.00
C THR A 195 -19.96 2.95 1.84
N TYR A 196 -19.71 4.15 1.32
CA TYR A 196 -20.19 4.60 0.02
C TYR A 196 -19.03 4.67 -0.97
N LEU A 197 -19.30 4.21 -2.19
CA LEU A 197 -18.51 4.53 -3.36
C LEU A 197 -19.48 5.05 -4.43
N LEU A 198 -19.28 6.24 -4.98
CA LEU A 198 -20.25 6.84 -5.91
C LEU A 198 -19.54 7.64 -6.99
N ALA A 199 -19.82 7.30 -8.25
CA ALA A 199 -19.32 8.00 -9.42
C ALA A 199 -20.02 9.36 -9.58
N GLN A 200 -19.20 10.38 -9.83
CA GLN A 200 -19.59 11.77 -10.02
C GLN A 200 -19.36 12.23 -11.46
N TYR A 201 -18.49 11.55 -12.21
CA TYR A 201 -18.14 11.85 -13.61
C TYR A 201 -17.46 10.61 -14.24
N PRO A 202 -17.60 10.35 -15.55
CA PRO A 202 -18.42 11.06 -16.55
C PRO A 202 -19.93 10.89 -16.39
N GLU A 203 -20.73 11.67 -17.14
CA GLU A 203 -22.20 11.75 -16.99
C GLU A 203 -22.91 10.42 -17.26
N ASP A 204 -22.33 9.53 -18.06
CA ASP A 204 -22.85 8.19 -18.35
C ASP A 204 -22.74 7.22 -17.16
N ILE A 205 -21.72 7.39 -16.31
CA ILE A 205 -21.57 6.61 -15.06
C ILE A 205 -22.00 7.39 -13.81
N LYS A 206 -22.29 8.68 -13.92
CA LYS A 206 -22.67 9.53 -12.79
C LYS A 206 -23.91 8.99 -12.08
N GLY A 207 -23.81 8.84 -10.77
CA GLY A 207 -24.87 8.25 -9.95
C GLY A 207 -24.83 6.71 -9.91
N LEU A 208 -23.87 6.06 -10.57
CA LEU A 208 -23.50 4.67 -10.25
C LEU A 208 -22.79 4.66 -8.90
N GLY A 209 -23.31 3.91 -7.94
CA GLY A 209 -22.66 3.80 -6.64
C GLY A 209 -22.92 2.50 -5.93
N THR A 210 -22.19 2.26 -4.85
CA THR A 210 -22.39 1.15 -3.94
C THR A 210 -22.56 1.64 -2.51
N PHE A 211 -23.45 0.99 -1.78
CA PHE A 211 -23.55 1.08 -0.33
C PHE A 211 -23.20 -0.29 0.23
N ALA A 212 -22.14 -0.35 1.05
CA ALA A 212 -21.70 -1.58 1.69
C ALA A 212 -21.86 -1.48 3.21
N VAL A 213 -22.44 -2.52 3.82
CA VAL A 213 -22.47 -2.72 5.27
C VAL A 213 -21.53 -3.87 5.59
N ARG A 214 -20.46 -3.57 6.33
CA ARG A 214 -19.47 -4.55 6.76
C ARG A 214 -19.82 -5.06 8.15
N PRO A 215 -20.25 -6.33 8.31
CA PRO A 215 -20.41 -6.91 9.62
C PRO A 215 -19.05 -7.11 10.29
N ASP A 216 -18.99 -7.04 11.62
CA ASP A 216 -17.83 -7.49 12.37
C ASP A 216 -17.92 -8.99 12.67
N ALA A 217 -17.93 -9.78 11.60
CA ALA A 217 -18.00 -11.24 11.63
C ALA A 217 -17.35 -11.83 10.38
N ALA A 218 -17.05 -13.13 10.39
CA ALA A 218 -16.61 -13.92 9.24
C ALA A 218 -17.71 -14.09 8.18
N LYS A 219 -18.24 -12.98 7.67
CA LYS A 219 -19.26 -12.89 6.62
C LYS A 219 -18.83 -11.83 5.62
N PHE A 220 -19.23 -12.01 4.36
CA PHE A 220 -19.05 -10.98 3.35
C PHE A 220 -19.92 -9.76 3.66
N GLU A 221 -19.53 -8.62 3.10
CA GLU A 221 -20.30 -7.39 3.18
C GLU A 221 -21.66 -7.55 2.51
N GLU A 222 -22.65 -6.85 3.05
CA GLU A 222 -23.90 -6.64 2.33
C GLU A 222 -23.74 -5.40 1.47
N THR A 223 -23.63 -5.60 0.16
CA THR A 223 -23.40 -4.50 -0.79
C THR A 223 -24.58 -4.35 -1.73
N TRP A 224 -25.06 -3.12 -1.87
CA TRP A 224 -26.08 -2.73 -2.84
C TRP A 224 -25.45 -1.82 -3.89
N ALA A 225 -25.52 -2.22 -5.16
CA ALA A 225 -25.22 -1.33 -6.28
C ALA A 225 -26.46 -0.55 -6.65
N TYR A 226 -26.35 0.78 -6.63
CA TYR A 226 -27.38 1.70 -7.11
C TYR A 226 -27.02 2.21 -8.50
N LEU A 227 -27.99 2.15 -9.41
CA LEU A 227 -27.87 2.70 -10.76
C LEU A 227 -28.94 3.77 -10.96
N LYS A 228 -28.52 5.04 -11.04
CA LYS A 228 -29.42 6.19 -11.23
C LYS A 228 -30.35 6.05 -12.44
N SER A 229 -29.83 5.57 -13.58
CA SER A 229 -30.62 5.41 -14.82
C SER A 229 -31.76 4.38 -14.67
N ALA A 230 -31.56 3.35 -13.85
CA ALA A 230 -32.59 2.35 -13.55
C ALA A 230 -33.43 2.69 -12.31
N ARG A 231 -33.04 3.73 -11.55
CA ARG A 231 -33.61 4.12 -10.25
C ARG A 231 -33.86 2.93 -9.33
N ARG A 232 -32.92 1.99 -9.32
CA ARG A 232 -33.02 0.75 -8.55
C ARG A 232 -31.68 0.37 -7.95
N ALA A 233 -31.74 -0.13 -6.73
CA ALA A 233 -30.64 -0.83 -6.09
C ALA A 233 -30.73 -2.34 -6.35
N ARG A 234 -29.58 -2.99 -6.50
CA ARG A 234 -29.45 -4.44 -6.58
C ARG A 234 -28.41 -4.91 -5.56
N ARG A 235 -28.75 -5.92 -4.78
CA ARG A 235 -27.80 -6.57 -3.89
C ARG A 235 -26.76 -7.31 -4.75
N LEU A 236 -25.48 -7.09 -4.47
CA LEU A 236 -24.37 -7.81 -5.08
C LEU A 236 -24.13 -9.15 -4.37
N SER A 237 -23.48 -10.07 -5.07
CA SER A 237 -23.07 -11.34 -4.47
C SER A 237 -21.97 -11.11 -3.42
N GLY A 238 -21.80 -12.07 -2.50
CA GLY A 238 -20.75 -12.01 -1.50
C GLY A 238 -19.33 -12.00 -2.09
N GLY A 239 -19.15 -12.43 -3.35
CA GLY A 239 -17.87 -12.41 -4.06
C GLY A 239 -17.48 -11.05 -4.63
N ALA A 240 -18.33 -10.03 -4.57
CA ALA A 240 -18.08 -8.74 -5.21
C ALA A 240 -16.85 -7.97 -4.67
N TRP A 241 -16.31 -8.37 -3.50
CA TRP A 241 -15.12 -7.76 -2.91
C TRP A 241 -13.85 -7.93 -3.76
N MET A 242 -13.81 -8.93 -4.65
CA MET A 242 -12.67 -9.22 -5.54
C MET A 242 -12.97 -8.90 -7.02
N ASP A 243 -14.09 -8.22 -7.30
CA ASP A 243 -14.45 -7.77 -8.65
C ASP A 243 -13.75 -6.44 -9.00
N PRO A 244 -13.46 -6.18 -10.28
CA PRO A 244 -12.99 -4.87 -10.74
C PRO A 244 -13.96 -3.74 -10.38
N VAL A 245 -13.43 -2.63 -9.85
CA VAL A 245 -14.21 -1.47 -9.46
C VAL A 245 -14.39 -0.54 -10.66
N GLY A 246 -15.63 -0.29 -11.10
CA GLY A 246 -15.93 0.79 -12.06
C GLY A 246 -15.19 0.69 -13.41
N GLY A 247 -14.84 -0.52 -13.85
CA GLY A 247 -14.06 -0.74 -15.09
C GLY A 247 -12.58 -0.38 -14.99
N THR A 248 -12.06 -0.18 -13.76
CA THR A 248 -10.65 0.10 -13.49
C THR A 248 -9.84 -1.19 -13.36
N ASP A 249 -8.52 -1.07 -13.25
CA ASP A 249 -7.61 -2.17 -12.94
C ASP A 249 -7.63 -2.58 -11.46
N MET A 250 -8.37 -1.84 -10.62
CA MET A 250 -8.45 -2.06 -9.18
C MET A 250 -9.50 -3.10 -8.85
N LEU A 251 -9.16 -4.12 -8.05
CA LEU A 251 -10.17 -4.96 -7.41
C LEU A 251 -10.72 -4.26 -6.16
N GLY A 252 -11.92 -4.64 -5.71
CA GLY A 252 -12.52 -4.05 -4.50
C GLY A 252 -11.62 -4.15 -3.26
N ASP A 253 -10.88 -5.25 -3.14
CA ASP A 253 -9.96 -5.55 -2.04
C ASP A 253 -8.54 -5.00 -2.23
N ASP A 254 -8.24 -4.48 -3.41
CA ASP A 254 -7.02 -3.71 -3.68
C ASP A 254 -7.12 -2.28 -3.15
N THR A 255 -8.32 -1.75 -2.92
CA THR A 255 -8.53 -0.38 -2.41
C THR A 255 -7.58 -0.12 -1.26
N ASN A 256 -6.73 0.91 -1.39
CA ASN A 256 -5.71 1.25 -0.40
C ASN A 256 -4.74 0.10 -0.08
N VAL A 257 -4.33 -0.63 -1.11
CA VAL A 257 -3.50 -1.85 -1.09
C VAL A 257 -4.19 -3.06 -0.46
N PHE A 258 -4.99 -2.93 0.58
CA PHE A 258 -5.77 -4.03 1.15
C PHE A 258 -7.07 -3.51 1.78
N ASN A 259 -8.22 -4.12 1.45
CA ASN A 259 -9.52 -3.72 2.01
C ASN A 259 -10.46 -4.90 2.31
N ALA A 260 -9.90 -6.12 2.43
CA ALA A 260 -10.63 -7.32 2.83
C ALA A 260 -10.61 -7.53 4.35
N ARG A 261 -11.55 -8.34 4.86
CA ARG A 261 -11.38 -8.94 6.19
C ARG A 261 -10.26 -9.99 6.11
N PRO A 262 -9.30 -10.03 7.05
CA PRO A 262 -8.21 -11.00 7.00
C PRO A 262 -8.68 -12.46 6.88
N SER A 263 -9.76 -12.86 7.55
CA SER A 263 -10.28 -14.23 7.46
C SER A 263 -10.88 -14.63 6.10
N TRP A 264 -11.08 -13.69 5.17
CA TRP A 264 -11.46 -14.03 3.80
C TRP A 264 -10.29 -14.62 3.00
N TYR A 265 -9.06 -14.43 3.48
CA TYR A 265 -7.86 -15.03 2.93
C TYR A 265 -7.54 -16.35 3.63
N LYS A 266 -7.00 -17.31 2.88
CA LYS A 266 -6.60 -18.63 3.40
C LYS A 266 -5.37 -18.59 4.31
N GLY A 267 -4.55 -17.55 4.20
CA GLY A 267 -3.31 -17.43 4.96
C GLY A 267 -2.69 -16.05 4.88
N PHE A 268 -2.09 -15.61 5.99
CA PHE A 268 -1.08 -14.57 6.02
C PHE A 268 0.16 -15.08 6.74
N LYS A 269 1.31 -14.98 6.07
CA LYS A 269 2.61 -15.39 6.60
C LYS A 269 3.53 -14.18 6.68
N LEU A 270 4.08 -13.94 7.87
CA LEU A 270 5.21 -13.02 8.00
C LEU A 270 6.46 -13.71 7.43
N THR A 271 7.08 -13.09 6.43
CA THR A 271 8.27 -13.63 5.77
C THR A 271 9.56 -12.91 6.18
N GLY A 272 9.44 -11.76 6.84
CA GLY A 272 10.55 -11.05 7.45
C GLY A 272 10.26 -9.56 7.63
N ARG A 273 11.31 -8.82 8.00
CA ARG A 273 11.34 -7.36 8.01
C ARG A 273 12.43 -6.86 7.08
N ARG A 274 12.22 -5.68 6.52
CA ARG A 274 13.23 -4.98 5.73
C ARG A 274 12.96 -3.49 5.71
N TRP A 275 13.94 -2.75 5.22
CA TRP A 275 13.74 -1.36 4.83
C TRP A 275 13.29 -1.31 3.37
N VAL A 276 12.43 -0.35 3.06
CA VAL A 276 11.99 -0.04 1.70
C VAL A 276 11.87 1.46 1.49
N LEU A 277 11.80 1.92 0.24
CA LEU A 277 11.34 3.25 -0.10
C LEU A 277 9.81 3.26 -0.26
N ALA A 278 9.14 4.26 0.30
CA ALA A 278 7.69 4.47 0.16
C ALA A 278 7.32 5.97 0.15
N ILE A 279 6.15 6.30 -0.42
CA ILE A 279 5.63 7.68 -0.49
C ILE A 279 4.79 7.97 0.75
N THR A 280 5.43 8.52 1.78
CA THR A 280 4.79 8.79 3.09
C THR A 280 4.58 10.27 3.41
N ASP A 281 4.90 11.15 2.45
CA ASP A 281 4.60 12.58 2.46
C ASP A 281 4.08 13.03 1.10
N GLY A 282 2.98 12.40 0.67
CA GLY A 282 2.32 12.67 -0.60
C GLY A 282 1.77 14.09 -0.71
N GLN A 283 1.69 14.57 -1.95
CA GLN A 283 1.24 15.92 -2.26
C GLN A 283 -0.24 16.09 -1.88
N LYS A 284 -0.56 17.11 -1.08
CA LYS A 284 -1.95 17.44 -0.74
C LYS A 284 -2.70 18.03 -1.94
N ASP A 285 -2.03 18.94 -2.65
CA ASP A 285 -2.59 19.67 -3.78
C ASP A 285 -2.25 18.92 -5.08
N ASN A 286 -2.84 17.73 -5.21
CA ASN A 286 -2.57 16.76 -6.27
C ASN A 286 -3.57 16.84 -7.45
N HIS A 287 -4.56 17.73 -7.38
CA HIS A 287 -5.48 18.05 -8.47
C HIS A 287 -5.57 19.57 -8.65
N VAL A 288 -5.31 20.06 -9.86
CA VAL A 288 -5.30 21.49 -10.22
C VAL A 288 -6.33 21.75 -11.32
N PRO A 289 -7.61 22.00 -10.97
CA PRO A 289 -8.70 22.17 -11.94
C PRO A 289 -8.48 23.27 -12.98
N SER A 290 -7.72 24.32 -12.64
CA SER A 290 -7.39 25.42 -13.56
C SER A 290 -6.45 25.01 -14.70
N LYS A 291 -5.88 23.81 -14.64
CA LYS A 291 -5.01 23.20 -15.66
C LYS A 291 -5.71 22.05 -16.41
N ALA A 292 -7.04 21.98 -16.34
CA ALA A 292 -7.81 20.92 -16.98
C ALA A 292 -7.41 20.69 -18.44
N GLY A 293 -7.20 19.43 -18.80
CA GLY A 293 -6.79 19.02 -20.16
C GLY A 293 -5.29 19.12 -20.43
N THR A 294 -4.47 19.46 -19.44
CA THR A 294 -3.00 19.38 -19.54
C THR A 294 -2.44 18.42 -18.48
N PRO A 295 -1.20 17.90 -18.67
CA PRO A 295 -0.54 17.07 -17.65
C PRO A 295 -0.47 17.71 -16.26
N GLU A 296 -0.40 19.04 -16.20
CA GLU A 296 -0.36 19.81 -14.95
C GLU A 296 -1.69 19.79 -14.15
N GLU A 297 -2.78 19.24 -14.70
CA GLU A 297 -4.00 18.96 -13.92
C GLU A 297 -3.70 17.99 -12.77
N PHE A 298 -2.76 17.06 -12.95
CA PHE A 298 -2.40 16.00 -11.99
C PHE A 298 -0.90 15.99 -11.71
N PRO A 299 -0.37 16.97 -10.95
CA PRO A 299 1.07 17.13 -10.75
C PRO A 299 1.77 15.99 -9.99
N SER A 300 1.01 15.08 -9.37
CA SER A 300 1.53 13.89 -8.71
C SER A 300 1.74 12.70 -9.66
N VAL A 301 1.37 12.81 -10.94
CA VAL A 301 1.48 11.72 -11.93
C VAL A 301 2.26 12.22 -13.15
N ASP A 302 3.26 11.47 -13.60
CA ASP A 302 4.04 11.81 -14.79
C ASP A 302 3.24 11.48 -16.05
N LEU A 303 2.29 12.33 -16.42
CA LEU A 303 1.52 12.20 -17.65
C LEU A 303 2.29 12.65 -18.91
N LYS A 304 3.60 12.98 -18.80
CA LYS A 304 4.41 13.49 -19.90
C LYS A 304 5.30 12.43 -20.52
N ASN A 305 5.85 11.54 -19.70
CA ASN A 305 6.82 10.55 -20.15
C ASN A 305 6.25 9.12 -20.03
N PRO A 306 6.40 8.27 -21.06
CA PRO A 306 6.05 6.85 -20.95
C PRO A 306 6.71 6.19 -19.72
N PRO A 307 5.96 5.40 -18.94
CA PRO A 307 4.64 4.83 -19.25
C PRO A 307 3.44 5.67 -18.79
N TYR A 308 3.63 6.96 -18.54
CA TYR A 308 2.59 7.94 -18.22
C TYR A 308 1.91 7.80 -16.85
N TRP A 309 2.18 6.74 -16.10
CA TRP A 309 1.55 6.48 -14.79
C TRP A 309 2.49 6.63 -13.60
N ASN A 310 3.78 6.90 -13.82
CA ASN A 310 4.75 6.93 -12.73
C ASN A 310 4.45 8.07 -11.76
N PRO A 311 4.57 7.85 -10.44
CA PRO A 311 4.33 8.88 -9.44
C PRO A 311 5.42 9.96 -9.50
N VAL A 312 5.02 11.22 -9.41
CA VAL A 312 5.90 12.38 -9.22
C VAL A 312 5.90 12.73 -7.74
N ALA A 313 6.69 11.97 -6.99
CA ALA A 313 6.72 12.05 -5.53
C ALA A 313 8.12 11.86 -4.94
N LYS A 314 8.21 12.18 -3.65
CA LYS A 314 9.38 11.95 -2.81
C LYS A 314 9.20 10.65 -2.03
N TRP A 315 10.26 9.86 -1.96
CA TRP A 315 10.26 8.54 -1.36
C TRP A 315 11.16 8.51 -0.13
N GLN A 316 10.65 7.95 0.95
CA GLN A 316 11.30 7.92 2.26
C GLN A 316 11.63 6.48 2.66
N PRO A 317 12.79 6.21 3.29
CA PRO A 317 13.08 4.93 3.90
C PRO A 317 12.07 4.59 4.99
N ARG A 318 11.48 3.41 4.93
CA ARG A 318 10.52 2.89 5.90
C ARG A 318 10.86 1.45 6.24
N GLU A 319 10.84 1.14 7.53
CA GLU A 319 10.88 -0.26 7.96
C GLU A 319 9.49 -0.89 7.83
N VAL A 320 9.44 -2.07 7.22
CA VAL A 320 8.21 -2.80 6.92
C VAL A 320 8.32 -4.26 7.31
N PHE A 321 7.19 -4.83 7.73
CA PHE A 321 6.93 -6.26 7.66
C PHE A 321 6.65 -6.67 6.21
N VAL A 322 7.18 -7.82 5.79
CA VAL A 322 6.86 -8.45 4.51
C VAL A 322 5.86 -9.57 4.75
N VAL A 323 4.61 -9.34 4.38
CA VAL A 323 3.50 -10.28 4.60
C VAL A 323 3.10 -10.92 3.28
N GLU A 324 3.27 -12.23 3.18
CA GLU A 324 2.74 -13.02 2.07
C GLU A 324 1.29 -13.45 2.39
N ALA A 325 0.37 -13.15 1.49
CA ALA A 325 -1.03 -13.54 1.60
C ALA A 325 -1.39 -14.60 0.58
N THR A 326 -2.21 -15.56 1.00
CA THR A 326 -2.80 -16.61 0.16
C THR A 326 -4.29 -16.34 -0.03
N PRO A 327 -4.70 -15.79 -1.18
CA PRO A 327 -6.11 -15.58 -1.52
C PRO A 327 -6.89 -16.92 -1.64
N PRO A 328 -8.23 -16.89 -1.57
CA PRO A 328 -9.05 -18.06 -1.89
C PRO A 328 -8.96 -18.44 -3.38
N ALA A 329 -9.48 -19.62 -3.75
CA ALA A 329 -9.22 -20.19 -5.08
C ALA A 329 -9.87 -19.36 -6.20
N GLU A 330 -11.05 -18.85 -5.92
CA GLU A 330 -11.89 -17.99 -6.76
C GLU A 330 -11.34 -16.56 -6.94
N HIS A 331 -10.44 -16.11 -6.06
CA HIS A 331 -9.82 -14.79 -6.17
C HIS A 331 -8.97 -14.69 -7.44
N PRO A 332 -8.90 -13.57 -8.18
CA PRO A 332 -8.06 -13.48 -9.39
C PRO A 332 -6.57 -13.72 -9.12
N TYR A 333 -6.05 -13.18 -8.01
CA TYR A 333 -4.67 -13.42 -7.58
C TYR A 333 -4.45 -14.82 -6.97
N SER A 334 -3.27 -15.39 -7.18
CA SER A 334 -2.81 -16.61 -6.48
C SER A 334 -2.02 -16.32 -5.21
N LYS A 335 -1.37 -15.15 -5.16
CA LYS A 335 -0.51 -14.71 -4.07
C LYS A 335 -0.41 -13.19 -4.08
N ARG A 336 -0.27 -12.61 -2.89
CA ARG A 336 0.08 -11.19 -2.70
C ARG A 336 1.27 -11.10 -1.77
N VAL A 337 2.23 -10.21 -2.05
CA VAL A 337 3.32 -9.87 -1.12
C VAL A 337 3.15 -8.40 -0.76
N MET A 338 2.83 -8.12 0.51
CA MET A 338 2.53 -6.79 1.02
C MET A 338 3.67 -6.28 1.92
N TYR A 339 3.96 -4.99 1.79
CA TYR A 339 5.00 -4.31 2.57
C TYR A 339 4.31 -3.36 3.55
N VAL A 340 4.21 -3.79 4.81
CA VAL A 340 3.36 -3.20 5.84
C VAL A 340 4.22 -2.47 6.87
N ASP A 341 3.98 -1.17 7.08
CA ASP A 341 4.77 -0.36 8.02
C ASP A 341 4.73 -0.92 9.44
N VAL A 342 5.91 -1.00 10.08
CA VAL A 342 6.04 -1.64 11.41
C VAL A 342 5.36 -0.85 12.54
N ASN A 343 5.13 0.45 12.36
CA ASN A 343 4.59 1.32 13.41
C ASN A 343 3.10 1.59 13.25
N THR A 344 2.62 1.65 12.01
CA THR A 344 1.25 2.05 11.66
C THR A 344 0.43 0.91 11.09
N PHE A 345 1.07 -0.22 10.77
CA PHE A 345 0.47 -1.39 10.15
C PHE A 345 -0.17 -1.09 8.79
N ARG A 346 0.15 0.05 8.17
CA ARG A 346 -0.41 0.42 6.87
C ARG A 346 0.43 -0.18 5.73
N PRO A 347 -0.19 -0.89 4.77
CA PRO A 347 0.52 -1.39 3.60
C PRO A 347 0.89 -0.25 2.64
N TYR A 348 2.15 -0.17 2.22
CA TYR A 348 2.60 0.81 1.22
C TYR A 348 2.39 0.34 -0.20
N TYR A 349 2.69 -0.92 -0.48
CA TYR A 349 2.40 -1.52 -1.77
C TYR A 349 2.30 -3.03 -1.66
N SER A 350 1.69 -3.63 -2.68
CA SER A 350 1.60 -5.06 -2.85
C SER A 350 2.03 -5.51 -4.25
N GLU A 351 2.73 -6.62 -4.30
CA GLU A 351 3.01 -7.37 -5.52
C GLU A 351 1.97 -8.48 -5.66
N ASN A 352 1.24 -8.50 -6.78
CA ASN A 352 0.13 -9.42 -6.99
C ASN A 352 0.45 -10.36 -8.15
N TYR A 353 0.23 -11.66 -7.91
CA TYR A 353 0.61 -12.74 -8.82
C TYR A 353 -0.64 -13.43 -9.36
N ASP A 354 -0.62 -13.80 -10.65
CA ASP A 354 -1.74 -14.48 -11.29
C ASP A 354 -1.81 -15.98 -10.94
N LYS A 355 -2.80 -16.70 -11.48
CA LYS A 355 -2.97 -18.14 -11.23
C LYS A 355 -1.83 -19.03 -11.73
N LYS A 356 -0.92 -18.54 -12.58
CA LYS A 356 0.29 -19.25 -13.00
C LYS A 356 1.49 -18.97 -12.08
N GLY A 357 1.32 -18.11 -11.07
CA GLY A 357 2.39 -17.69 -10.18
C GLY A 357 3.28 -16.60 -10.78
N GLU A 358 2.87 -15.99 -11.89
CA GLU A 358 3.61 -14.93 -12.55
C GLU A 358 3.20 -13.58 -11.96
N PHE A 359 4.18 -12.67 -11.84
CA PHE A 359 3.89 -11.29 -11.44
C PHE A 359 2.93 -10.64 -12.43
N TRP A 360 1.88 -9.99 -11.91
CA TRP A 360 0.81 -9.42 -12.71
C TRP A 360 0.62 -7.93 -12.42
N LYS A 361 0.22 -7.58 -11.19
CA LYS A 361 -0.08 -6.20 -10.82
C LYS A 361 0.80 -5.72 -9.67
N PHE A 362 1.12 -4.43 -9.69
CA PHE A 362 1.64 -3.73 -8.53
C PHE A 362 0.58 -2.74 -8.06
N THR A 363 0.26 -2.77 -6.78
CA THR A 363 -0.58 -1.73 -6.19
C THR A 363 0.21 -0.94 -5.17
N MET A 364 0.03 0.37 -5.14
CA MET A 364 0.77 1.26 -4.23
C MET A 364 -0.16 2.31 -3.67
N SER A 365 -0.02 2.62 -2.38
CA SER A 365 -0.67 3.77 -1.79
C SER A 365 0.33 4.87 -1.50
N GLU A 366 -0.11 6.10 -1.74
CA GLU A 366 0.57 7.29 -1.28
C GLU A 366 -0.21 7.89 -0.13
N MET A 367 0.50 8.36 0.89
CA MET A 367 -0.14 8.95 2.05
C MET A 367 0.59 10.16 2.58
N ARG A 368 -0.09 10.89 3.45
CA ARG A 368 0.46 12.00 4.22
C ARG A 368 -0.07 12.00 5.65
N THR A 369 0.72 12.54 6.56
CA THR A 369 0.23 12.87 7.91
C THR A 369 -0.66 14.12 7.86
N ALA A 370 -1.75 14.12 8.63
CA ALA A 370 -2.63 15.27 8.77
C ALA A 370 -3.27 15.32 10.17
N VAL A 371 -4.02 16.39 10.43
CA VAL A 371 -4.96 16.47 11.54
C VAL A 371 -6.37 16.44 10.94
N SER A 372 -7.23 15.54 11.41
CA SER A 372 -8.63 15.45 10.97
C SER A 372 -9.43 16.63 11.49
N ASP A 373 -10.63 16.84 10.94
CA ASP A 373 -11.51 17.94 11.39
C ASP A 373 -11.93 17.77 12.86
N GLY A 374 -11.94 16.53 13.37
CA GLY A 374 -12.15 16.19 14.78
C GLY A 374 -10.89 16.24 15.65
N GLY A 375 -9.73 16.61 15.11
CA GLY A 375 -8.49 16.78 15.86
C GLY A 375 -7.69 15.49 16.10
N GLN A 376 -7.90 14.44 15.31
CA GLN A 376 -7.05 13.24 15.32
C GLN A 376 -5.83 13.42 14.41
N LYS A 377 -4.68 12.89 14.80
CA LYS A 377 -3.50 12.74 13.93
C LYS A 377 -3.66 11.51 13.04
N VAL A 378 -4.06 11.74 11.81
CA VAL A 378 -4.43 10.71 10.83
C VAL A 378 -3.41 10.55 9.71
N LEU A 379 -3.51 9.45 9.00
CA LEU A 379 -2.84 9.16 7.74
C LEU A 379 -3.88 9.20 6.61
N LEU A 380 -3.83 10.25 5.81
CA LEU A 380 -4.74 10.43 4.67
C LEU A 380 -4.06 9.89 3.41
N TYR A 381 -4.84 9.21 2.57
CA TYR A 381 -4.38 8.84 1.23
C TYR A 381 -4.32 10.07 0.34
N THR A 382 -3.26 10.17 -0.45
CA THR A 382 -3.10 11.17 -1.53
C THR A 382 -3.09 10.52 -2.91
N GLY A 383 -2.84 9.22 -2.96
CA GLY A 383 -2.74 8.46 -4.21
C GLY A 383 -3.00 6.98 -3.95
N PHE A 384 -3.53 6.30 -4.96
CA PHE A 384 -3.55 4.85 -5.01
C PHE A 384 -3.41 4.38 -6.46
N ASP A 385 -2.42 3.53 -6.68
CA ASP A 385 -2.04 3.06 -8.00
C ASP A 385 -2.38 1.57 -8.10
N ALA A 386 -2.98 1.16 -9.21
CA ALA A 386 -3.07 -0.23 -9.62
C ALA A 386 -2.55 -0.35 -11.05
N ILE A 387 -1.37 -0.94 -11.20
CA ILE A 387 -0.67 -1.06 -12.48
C ILE A 387 -0.73 -2.51 -12.93
N ASP A 388 -1.40 -2.76 -14.05
CA ASP A 388 -1.41 -4.04 -14.75
C ASP A 388 -0.29 -4.09 -15.80
N PHE A 389 0.84 -4.68 -15.41
CA PHE A 389 1.99 -4.79 -16.30
C PHE A 389 1.80 -5.76 -17.44
N LYS A 390 0.84 -6.70 -17.34
CA LYS A 390 0.51 -7.63 -18.43
C LYS A 390 -0.34 -6.94 -19.49
N ALA A 391 -1.25 -6.07 -19.08
CA ALA A 391 -2.06 -5.25 -19.98
C ALA A 391 -1.36 -3.96 -20.45
N ARG A 392 -0.24 -3.57 -19.80
CA ARG A 392 0.39 -2.25 -19.97
C ARG A 392 -0.61 -1.12 -19.72
N HIS A 393 -1.45 -1.28 -18.72
CA HIS A 393 -2.49 -0.32 -18.36
C HIS A 393 -2.47 -0.07 -16.84
N ALA A 394 -2.84 1.13 -16.42
CA ALA A 394 -2.88 1.50 -15.03
C ALA A 394 -4.12 2.32 -14.70
N SER A 395 -4.62 2.12 -13.48
CA SER A 395 -5.62 2.96 -12.86
C SER A 395 -4.97 3.70 -11.70
N ILE A 396 -4.85 5.01 -11.83
CA ILE A 396 -4.18 5.89 -10.85
C ILE A 396 -5.24 6.80 -10.21
N ALA A 397 -5.55 6.55 -8.94
CA ALA A 397 -6.46 7.36 -8.16
C ALA A 397 -5.70 8.51 -7.49
N VAL A 398 -5.95 9.73 -7.94
CA VAL A 398 -5.53 10.96 -7.27
C VAL A 398 -6.56 11.30 -6.19
N ILE A 399 -6.14 11.30 -4.92
CA ILE A 399 -7.07 11.35 -3.78
C ILE A 399 -6.92 12.66 -2.99
N GLN A 400 -8.03 13.37 -2.82
CA GLN A 400 -8.15 14.45 -1.86
C GLN A 400 -8.84 13.92 -0.60
N GLY A 401 -8.02 13.47 0.36
CA GLY A 401 -8.50 12.90 1.62
C GLY A 401 -8.97 13.95 2.63
N ARG A 402 -10.05 13.63 3.34
CA ARG A 402 -10.57 14.36 4.50
C ARG A 402 -11.07 13.36 5.53
N ALA A 403 -10.93 13.68 6.81
CA ALA A 403 -11.38 12.81 7.90
C ALA A 403 -12.16 13.57 8.96
N ASP A 404 -13.08 12.87 9.62
CA ASP A 404 -13.90 13.30 10.75
C ASP A 404 -14.68 14.61 10.58
N PRO A 405 -15.35 14.85 9.42
CA PRO A 405 -16.11 16.08 9.23
C PRO A 405 -17.19 16.27 10.31
N ALA A 406 -17.37 17.51 10.75
CA ALA A 406 -18.38 17.86 11.74
C ALA A 406 -19.81 17.52 11.26
N GLY A 407 -20.66 17.11 12.20
CA GLY A 407 -22.08 16.83 11.96
C GLY A 407 -22.39 15.46 11.34
N VAL A 408 -21.39 14.64 11.00
CA VAL A 408 -21.60 13.31 10.45
C VAL A 408 -21.78 12.27 11.57
N ASN A 409 -22.81 11.44 11.44
CA ASN A 409 -23.15 10.36 12.37
C ASN A 409 -23.71 9.14 11.61
N GLU A 410 -24.00 8.06 12.32
CA GLU A 410 -24.42 6.78 11.78
C GLU A 410 -25.71 6.82 10.93
N SER A 411 -26.57 7.84 11.12
CA SER A 411 -27.81 7.99 10.36
C SER A 411 -27.60 8.44 8.92
N HIS A 412 -26.43 9.00 8.59
CA HIS A 412 -26.04 9.37 7.22
C HIS A 412 -25.77 8.15 6.32
N TRP A 413 -25.75 6.93 6.87
CA TRP A 413 -25.27 5.72 6.23
C TRP A 413 -26.40 4.71 5.99
N SER A 414 -27.13 4.91 4.89
CA SER A 414 -28.24 4.09 4.44
C SER A 414 -28.30 4.04 2.91
N LEU A 415 -29.01 3.05 2.38
CA LEU A 415 -29.25 2.98 0.94
C LEU A 415 -30.00 4.23 0.43
N SER A 416 -31.03 4.70 1.15
CA SER A 416 -31.77 5.90 0.77
C SER A 416 -30.90 7.16 0.75
N ALA A 417 -29.94 7.29 1.67
CA ALA A 417 -29.01 8.42 1.64
C ALA A 417 -28.04 8.34 0.44
N LEU A 418 -27.60 7.14 0.03
CA LEU A 418 -26.86 6.97 -1.23
C LEU A 418 -27.70 7.39 -2.44
N GLU A 419 -28.98 7.03 -2.47
CA GLU A 419 -29.90 7.40 -3.56
C GLU A 419 -30.05 8.93 -3.66
N GLU A 420 -30.14 9.64 -2.53
CA GLU A 420 -30.14 11.12 -2.51
C GLU A 420 -28.81 11.70 -2.98
N LEU A 421 -27.68 11.14 -2.56
CA LEU A 421 -26.34 11.57 -3.01
C LEU A 421 -26.11 11.37 -4.51
N ALA A 422 -26.81 10.42 -5.12
CA ALA A 422 -26.70 10.10 -6.54
C ALA A 422 -27.60 10.96 -7.45
N LYS A 423 -28.59 11.67 -6.89
CA LYS A 423 -29.44 12.62 -7.64
C LYS A 423 -28.61 13.80 -8.12
#